data_AF-A0A564UL53-F1
#
_entry.id   AF-A0A564UL53-F1
#
_cell.length_a   1.000
_cell.length_b   1.000
_cell.length_c   1.000
_cell.angle_alpha   90.00
_cell.angle_beta   90.00
_cell.angle_gamma   90.00
#
_symmetry.space_group_name_H-M   'P 1'
#
loop_
_entity.id
_entity.type
_entity.pdbx_description
1 polymer ?
#
loop_
_entity_poly.entity_id
_entity_poly.type
_entity_poly.pdbx_seq_one_letter_code
_entity_poly.pdbx_strand_id
1 'polypeptide(L)'
;MNMKLKKLLNDIQKTEDKIAELQEHLKRQNTLRQQMEDIEIVKSFRSMKLDSRSLLVLLDRIQKGTVTIQMDEDGGITVEDAKAPQKKENNAEAHRPPVGQMTEREVLDDEE
;
A
#
# COMPACT_ATOMS: atom_id res chain seq x y z
N MET A 1 -41.08 -21.41 7.47
CA MET A 1 -39.63 -21.12 7.49
C MET A 1 -39.05 -21.51 8.84
N ASN A 2 -37.96 -22.28 8.86
CA ASN A 2 -37.36 -22.78 10.11
C ASN A 2 -36.75 -21.61 10.93
N MET A 3 -37.09 -21.50 12.21
CA MET A 3 -36.65 -20.39 13.07
C MET A 3 -35.14 -20.38 13.32
N LYS A 4 -34.48 -21.55 13.29
CA LYS A 4 -33.01 -21.64 13.42
C LYS A 4 -32.32 -21.08 12.18
N LEU A 5 -32.86 -21.37 10.99
CA LEU A 5 -32.36 -20.84 9.73
C LEU A 5 -32.47 -19.31 9.68
N LYS A 6 -33.59 -18.74 10.13
CA LYS A 6 -33.75 -17.26 10.21
C LYS A 6 -32.71 -16.60 11.10
N LYS A 7 -32.39 -17.20 12.27
CA LYS A 7 -31.36 -16.66 13.17
C LYS A 7 -29.98 -16.72 12.53
N LEU A 8 -29.62 -17.86 11.92
CA LEU A 8 -28.35 -18.03 11.25
C LEU A 8 -28.15 -17.00 10.13
N LEU A 9 -29.18 -16.77 9.30
CA LEU A 9 -29.13 -15.75 8.25
C LEU A 9 -28.92 -14.33 8.80
N ASN A 10 -29.53 -14.02 9.96
CA ASN A 10 -29.31 -12.72 10.61
C ASN A 10 -27.88 -12.57 11.14
N ASP A 11 -27.31 -13.63 11.69
CA ASP A 11 -25.94 -13.63 12.20
C ASP A 11 -24.91 -13.55 11.06
N ILE A 12 -25.21 -14.17 9.90
CA ILE A 12 -24.42 -14.01 8.67
C ILE A 12 -24.46 -12.55 8.24
N GLN A 13 -25.64 -11.94 8.10
CA GLN A 13 -25.77 -10.54 7.68
C GLN A 13 -25.00 -9.58 8.60
N LYS A 14 -25.12 -9.75 9.93
CA LYS A 14 -24.35 -8.94 10.89
C LYS A 14 -22.84 -9.11 10.73
N THR A 15 -22.41 -10.33 10.40
CA THR A 15 -20.99 -10.61 10.16
C THR A 15 -20.52 -9.93 8.88
N GLU A 16 -21.31 -9.99 7.81
CA GLU A 16 -21.04 -9.29 6.55
C GLU A 16 -20.95 -7.77 6.73
N ASP A 17 -21.90 -7.19 7.48
CA ASP A 17 -21.89 -5.76 7.82
C ASP A 17 -20.63 -5.38 8.60
N LYS A 18 -20.20 -6.25 9.54
CA LYS A 18 -18.98 -6.00 10.32
C LYS A 18 -17.72 -6.11 9.47
N ILE A 19 -17.67 -7.05 8.53
CA ILE A 19 -16.57 -7.17 7.58
C ILE A 19 -16.47 -5.90 6.73
N ALA A 20 -17.60 -5.39 6.23
CA ALA A 20 -17.61 -4.16 5.44
C ALA A 20 -17.09 -2.95 6.24
N GLU A 21 -17.52 -2.80 7.49
CA GLU A 21 -17.04 -1.73 8.39
C GLU A 21 -15.52 -1.84 8.63
N LEU A 22 -15.02 -3.05 8.89
CA LEU A 22 -13.59 -3.29 9.10
C LEU A 22 -12.75 -3.03 7.85
N GLN A 23 -13.25 -3.39 6.67
CA GLN A 23 -12.60 -3.11 5.39
C GLN A 23 -12.50 -1.59 5.15
N GLU A 24 -13.55 -0.84 5.46
CA GLU A 24 -13.54 0.62 5.34
C GLU A 24 -12.55 1.26 6.33
N HIS A 25 -12.54 0.78 7.58
CA HIS A 25 -11.58 1.23 8.59
C HIS A 25 -10.13 0.96 8.17
N LEU A 26 -9.85 -0.22 7.62
CA LEU A 26 -8.52 -0.56 7.09
C LEU A 26 -8.11 0.37 5.94
N LYS A 27 -9.03 0.69 5.02
CA LYS A 27 -8.77 1.66 3.93
C LYS A 27 -8.42 3.05 4.48
N ARG A 28 -9.15 3.51 5.50
CA ARG A 28 -8.86 4.78 6.18
C ARG A 28 -7.48 4.76 6.85
N GLN A 29 -7.13 3.68 7.55
CA GLN A 29 -5.80 3.54 8.17
C GLN A 29 -4.68 3.55 7.14
N ASN A 30 -4.81 2.83 6.02
CA ASN A 30 -3.82 2.82 4.96
C ASN A 30 -3.62 4.20 4.33
N THR A 31 -4.70 4.97 4.18
CA THR A 31 -4.63 6.34 3.67
C THR A 31 -3.87 7.25 4.64
N LEU A 32 -4.15 7.14 5.95
CA LEU A 32 -3.44 7.91 6.97
C LEU A 32 -1.96 7.52 7.04
N ARG A 33 -1.63 6.23 6.94
CA ARG A 33 -0.26 5.73 6.88
C ARG A 33 0.50 6.38 5.72
N GLN A 34 -0.06 6.36 4.51
CA GLN A 34 0.55 6.99 3.34
C GLN A 34 0.77 8.49 3.55
N GLN A 35 -0.20 9.19 4.14
CA GLN A 35 -0.05 10.61 4.45
C GLN A 35 1.08 10.88 5.45
N MET A 36 1.25 10.03 6.46
CA MET A 36 2.34 10.14 7.42
C MET A 36 3.71 9.90 6.77
N GLU A 37 3.81 8.85 5.94
CA GLU A 37 5.01 8.54 5.15
C GLU A 37 5.36 9.72 4.21
N ASP A 38 4.40 10.28 3.50
CA ASP A 38 4.60 11.44 2.60
C ASP A 38 5.10 12.68 3.38
N ILE A 39 4.52 12.95 4.56
CA ILE A 39 4.93 14.05 5.42
C ILE A 39 6.37 13.84 5.89
N GLU A 40 6.73 12.62 6.27
CA GLU A 40 8.08 12.27 6.72
C GLU A 40 9.10 12.42 5.59
N ILE A 41 8.81 11.89 4.39
CA ILE A 41 9.64 12.07 3.20
C ILE A 41 9.92 13.56 2.94
N VAL A 42 8.88 14.40 2.99
CA VAL A 42 9.04 15.86 2.76
C VAL A 42 9.88 16.51 3.87
N LYS A 43 9.67 16.15 5.14
CA LYS A 43 10.48 16.65 6.26
C LYS A 43 11.95 16.27 6.09
N SER A 44 12.19 15.03 5.72
CA SER A 44 13.49 14.46 5.44
C SER A 44 14.21 15.28 4.35
N PHE A 45 13.64 15.45 3.16
CA PHE A 45 14.30 16.25 2.12
C PHE A 45 14.54 17.72 2.52
N ARG A 46 13.64 18.31 3.32
CA ARG A 46 13.84 19.68 3.83
C ARG A 46 14.97 19.79 4.85
N SER A 47 15.20 18.76 5.66
CA SER A 47 16.25 18.76 6.71
C SER A 47 17.67 18.76 6.12
N MET A 48 17.84 18.24 4.90
CA MET A 48 19.12 18.23 4.18
C MET A 48 19.65 19.62 3.79
N LYS A 49 18.80 20.66 3.85
CA LYS A 49 19.17 22.06 3.51
C LYS A 49 19.85 22.21 2.14
N LEU A 50 19.40 21.43 1.14
CA LEU A 50 19.88 21.53 -0.23
C LEU A 50 19.29 22.75 -0.94
N ASP A 51 20.05 23.37 -1.84
CA ASP A 51 19.49 24.33 -2.78
C ASP A 51 18.58 23.62 -3.81
N SER A 52 17.68 24.37 -4.44
CA SER A 52 16.68 23.79 -5.36
C SER A 52 17.29 23.02 -6.53
N ARG A 53 18.46 23.43 -7.04
CA ARG A 53 19.10 22.76 -8.17
C ARG A 53 19.73 21.44 -7.71
N SER A 54 20.40 21.44 -6.56
CA SER A 54 20.96 20.23 -5.96
C SER A 54 19.89 19.22 -5.56
N LEU A 55 18.76 19.66 -5.01
CA LEU A 55 17.62 18.80 -4.70
C LEU A 55 17.04 18.16 -5.97
N LEU A 56 16.85 18.94 -7.05
CA LEU A 56 16.37 18.41 -8.33
C LEU A 56 17.30 17.34 -8.91
N VAL A 57 18.62 17.56 -8.86
CA VAL A 57 19.61 16.59 -9.32
C VAL A 57 19.56 15.30 -8.48
N LEU A 58 19.40 15.43 -7.16
CA LEU A 58 19.27 14.27 -6.27
C LEU A 58 17.99 13.48 -6.56
N LEU A 59 16.85 14.14 -6.70
CA LEU A 59 15.57 13.50 -7.03
C LEU A 59 15.61 12.80 -8.40
N ASP A 60 16.27 13.40 -9.40
CA ASP A 60 16.48 12.78 -10.72
C ASP A 60 17.36 11.51 -10.61
N ARG A 61 18.43 11.54 -9.80
CA ARG A 61 19.28 10.37 -9.56
C ARG A 61 18.56 9.23 -8.86
N ILE A 62 17.66 9.55 -7.91
CA ILE A 62 16.81 8.59 -7.21
C ILE A 62 15.79 7.99 -8.18
N GLN A 63 15.13 8.82 -8.99
CA GLN A 63 14.18 8.37 -10.00
C GLN A 63 14.83 7.44 -11.05
N LYS A 64 16.08 7.70 -11.39
CA LYS A 64 16.90 6.83 -12.27
C LYS A 64 17.45 5.59 -11.57
N GLY A 65 17.27 5.46 -10.25
CA GLY A 65 17.79 4.35 -9.46
C GLY A 65 19.32 4.30 -9.39
N THR A 66 20.01 5.41 -9.65
CA THR A 66 21.47 5.52 -9.56
C THR A 66 21.95 5.75 -8.13
N VAL A 67 21.05 6.19 -7.27
CA VAL A 67 21.29 6.54 -5.88
C VAL A 67 20.11 6.04 -5.06
N THR A 68 20.38 5.50 -3.88
CA THR A 68 19.39 5.09 -2.89
C THR A 68 19.50 5.94 -1.64
N ILE A 69 18.37 6.23 -1.02
CA ILE A 69 18.32 6.91 0.27
C ILE A 69 18.06 5.87 1.35
N GLN A 70 18.84 5.92 2.43
CA GLN A 70 18.49 5.26 3.68
C GLN A 70 18.07 6.31 4.71
N MET A 71 17.08 5.95 5.52
CA MET A 71 16.63 6.76 6.64
C MET A 71 16.95 6.00 7.93
N ASP A 72 17.55 6.68 8.90
CA ASP A 72 17.79 6.12 10.23
C ASP A 72 16.60 6.39 11.17
N GLU A 73 16.64 5.79 12.36
CA GLU A 73 15.57 5.89 13.37
C GLU A 73 15.37 7.32 13.89
N ASP A 74 16.36 8.20 13.73
CA ASP A 74 16.35 9.60 14.15
C ASP A 74 15.88 10.55 13.03
N GLY A 75 15.50 10.02 11.86
CA GLY A 75 15.08 10.80 10.69
C GLY A 75 16.25 11.46 9.94
N GLY A 76 17.48 11.02 10.21
CA GLY A 76 18.68 11.28 9.45
C GLY A 76 18.66 10.54 8.12
N ILE A 77 19.23 11.17 7.10
CA ILE A 77 19.21 10.69 5.71
C ILE A 77 20.63 10.49 5.25
N THR A 78 20.93 9.27 4.79
CA THR A 78 22.17 8.99 4.07
C THR A 78 21.84 8.71 2.61
N VAL A 79 22.73 9.18 1.73
CA VAL A 79 22.60 9.04 0.28
C VAL A 79 23.74 8.14 -0.18
N GLU A 80 23.42 7.00 -0.75
CA GLU A 80 24.38 6.00 -1.20
C GLU A 80 24.24 5.77 -2.70
N ASP A 81 25.35 5.53 -3.40
CA ASP A 81 25.29 5.07 -4.79
C ASP A 81 24.60 3.71 -4.85
N ALA A 82 23.66 3.56 -5.79
CA ALA A 82 22.99 2.30 -5.98
C ALA A 82 24.03 1.25 -6.40
N LYS A 83 24.16 0.19 -5.60
CA LYS A 83 25.01 -0.94 -5.93
C LYS A 83 24.60 -1.44 -7.32
N ALA A 84 25.57 -1.58 -8.25
CA ALA A 84 25.31 -2.10 -9.59
C ALA A 84 24.37 -3.32 -9.52
N PRO A 85 23.38 -3.46 -10.42
CA PRO A 85 22.39 -4.52 -10.32
C PRO A 85 23.09 -5.87 -10.34
N GLN A 86 23.33 -6.43 -9.16
CA GLN A 86 23.63 -7.83 -9.03
C GLN A 86 22.35 -8.51 -9.51
N LYS A 87 22.44 -9.21 -10.64
CA LYS A 87 21.42 -10.15 -11.07
C LYS A 87 21.21 -11.12 -9.91
N LYS A 88 20.24 -10.83 -9.04
CA LYS A 88 19.68 -11.81 -8.12
C LYS A 88 18.73 -12.64 -8.97
N GLU A 89 19.30 -13.68 -9.55
CA GLU A 89 18.55 -14.87 -9.92
C GLU A 89 17.86 -15.37 -8.63
N ASN A 90 16.57 -15.72 -8.75
CA ASN A 90 15.73 -16.51 -7.83
C ASN A 90 15.51 -16.05 -6.38
N ASN A 91 14.32 -15.49 -6.10
CA ASN A 91 13.22 -16.27 -5.50
C ASN A 91 11.87 -15.53 -5.66
N ALA A 92 10.91 -16.17 -6.31
CA ALA A 92 9.54 -15.67 -6.45
C ALA A 92 8.72 -16.10 -5.23
N GLU A 93 8.81 -15.38 -4.12
CA GLU A 93 7.82 -15.51 -3.05
C GLU A 93 7.72 -14.24 -2.20
N ALA A 94 6.48 -13.84 -1.91
CA ALA A 94 6.06 -12.71 -1.08
C ALA A 94 6.22 -11.29 -1.67
N HIS A 95 5.19 -10.80 -2.37
CA HIS A 95 4.13 -9.97 -1.77
C HIS A 95 3.30 -9.34 -2.89
N ARG A 96 2.39 -10.12 -3.48
CA ARG A 96 1.34 -9.58 -4.36
C ARG A 96 0.13 -9.25 -3.48
N PRO A 97 -0.23 -7.97 -3.25
CA PRO A 97 -1.58 -7.71 -2.78
C PRO A 97 -2.55 -8.18 -3.87
N PRO A 98 -3.65 -8.89 -3.54
CA PRO A 98 -4.59 -9.33 -4.56
C PRO A 98 -5.23 -8.09 -5.19
N VAL A 99 -4.88 -7.85 -6.45
CA VAL A 99 -5.57 -6.91 -7.34
C VAL A 99 -7.01 -7.37 -7.43
N GLY A 100 -7.94 -6.46 -7.09
CA GLY A 100 -9.37 -6.67 -7.26
C GLY A 100 -9.67 -7.07 -8.70
N GLN A 101 -10.20 -8.28 -8.86
CA GLN A 101 -10.92 -8.67 -10.07
C GLN A 101 -12.36 -8.20 -9.90
N MET A 102 -12.65 -7.03 -10.47
CA MET A 102 -14.00 -6.69 -10.91
C MET A 102 -14.16 -7.25 -12.33
N THR A 103 -15.04 -8.25 -12.50
CA THR A 103 -15.64 -8.84 -13.73
C THR A 103 -16.07 -10.26 -13.32
N GLU A 104 -17.31 -10.73 -13.38
CA GLU A 104 -18.51 -10.37 -14.13
C GLU A 104 -19.76 -10.61 -13.25
N ARG A 105 -20.72 -9.68 -13.28
CA ARG A 105 -22.13 -10.03 -13.10
C ARG A 105 -22.67 -10.23 -14.51
N GLU A 106 -23.08 -11.43 -14.88
CA GLU A 106 -24.21 -11.64 -15.77
C GLU A 106 -25.07 -12.82 -15.24
N VAL A 107 -26.26 -12.41 -14.78
CA VAL A 107 -27.57 -13.09 -14.75
C VAL A 107 -27.63 -14.62 -14.79
N LEU A 108 -28.16 -15.20 -13.70
CA LEU A 108 -28.79 -16.52 -13.71
C LEU A 108 -30.14 -16.38 -14.43
N ASP A 109 -30.28 -17.03 -15.58
CA ASP A 109 -31.57 -17.21 -16.24
C ASP A 109 -32.50 -18.05 -15.35
N ASP A 110 -33.71 -17.52 -15.16
CA ASP A 110 -34.84 -18.19 -14.54
C ASP A 110 -35.26 -19.40 -15.39
N GLU A 111 -35.38 -20.58 -14.78
CA GLU A 111 -36.18 -21.68 -15.33
C GLU A 111 -37.48 -21.82 -14.53
N GLU A 112 -38.59 -21.40 -15.14
CA GLU A 112 -39.93 -22.01 -15.00
C GLU A 112 -40.64 -22.04 -16.36
#